data_AF-A0A661WFU2-F1
#
_entry.id   AF-A0A661WFU2-F1
#
_cell.length_a   1.000
_cell.length_b   1.000
_cell.length_c   1.000
_cell.angle_alpha   90.00
_cell.angle_beta   90.00
_cell.angle_gamma   90.00
#
_symmetry.space_group_name_H-M   'P 1'
#
loop_
_entity.id
_entity.type
_entity.pdbx_description
1 polymer ?
#
loop_
_entity_poly.entity_id
_entity_poly.type
_entity_poly.pdbx_seq_one_letter_code
_entity_poly.pdbx_strand_id
1 'polypeptide(L)' 'MKTADVHKIISKNMLADGYSILFDLERSHDTYFVDQITGREYLDFFTFFAS' A
#
# COMPACT_ATOMS: atom_id res chain seq x y z
N MET A 1 -15.59 -2.19 0.55
CA MET A 1 -14.77 -3.26 -0.06
C MET A 1 -13.90 -3.84 1.04
N LYS A 2 -13.65 -5.15 1.10
CA LYS A 2 -12.71 -5.68 2.09
C LYS A 2 -11.29 -5.38 1.63
N THR A 3 -10.43 -4.98 2.55
CA THR A 3 -8.99 -4.72 2.31
C THR A 3 -8.32 -5.90 1.59
N ALA A 4 -8.67 -7.14 1.96
CA ALA A 4 -8.16 -8.35 1.31
C ALA A 4 -8.53 -8.52 -0.18
N ASP A 5 -9.53 -7.81 -0.70
CA ASP A 5 -9.98 -7.94 -2.09
C ASP A 5 -9.25 -7.02 -3.09
N VAL A 6 -8.44 -6.06 -2.61
CA VAL A 6 -7.80 -5.03 -3.46
C VAL A 6 -6.97 -5.67 -4.57
N HIS A 7 -5.99 -6.52 -4.24
CA HIS A 7 -5.13 -7.18 -5.23
C HIS A 7 -5.93 -8.07 -6.19
N LYS A 8 -6.96 -8.77 -5.69
CA LYS A 8 -7.85 -9.61 -6.51
C LYS A 8 -8.65 -8.81 -7.53
N ILE A 9 -8.98 -7.56 -7.21
CA ILE A 9 -9.73 -6.68 -8.13
C ILE A 9 -8.78 -6.11 -9.20
N ILE A 10 -7.60 -5.64 -8.79
CA ILE A 10 -6.58 -5.13 -9.72
C ILE A 10 -6.14 -6.23 -10.70
N SER A 11 -5.96 -7.46 -10.21
CA SER A 11 -5.52 -8.61 -11.00
C SER A 11 -6.46 -9.01 -12.14
N LYS A 12 -7.69 -8.47 -12.18
CA LYS A 12 -8.62 -8.70 -13.28
C LYS A 12 -8.21 -7.99 -14.57
N ASN A 13 -7.44 -6.90 -14.47
CA ASN A 13 -7.11 -6.04 -15.61
C ASN A 13 -5.61 -5.66 -15.69
N MET A 14 -4.85 -5.86 -14.62
CA MET A 14 -3.41 -5.53 -14.54
C MET A 14 -2.65 -6.67 -13.87
N LEU A 15 -1.38 -6.86 -14.20
CA LEU A 15 -0.51 -7.73 -13.43
C LEU A 15 -0.29 -7.11 -12.03
N ALA A 16 -0.65 -7.84 -10.98
CA ALA A 16 -0.61 -7.37 -9.60
C ALA A 16 0.56 -8.02 -8.83
N ASP A 17 1.78 -7.84 -9.32
CA ASP A 17 3.02 -8.45 -8.82
C ASP A 17 3.88 -7.53 -7.94
N GLY A 18 3.35 -6.34 -7.59
CA GLY A 18 3.96 -5.45 -6.62
C GLY A 18 3.93 -5.96 -5.18
N TYR A 19 4.31 -5.11 -4.24
CA TYR A 19 4.25 -5.43 -2.81
C TYR A 19 2.82 -5.77 -2.36
N SER A 20 2.70 -6.67 -1.38
CA SER A 20 1.43 -7.03 -0.74
C SER A 20 0.92 -5.97 0.25
N ILE A 21 1.56 -4.80 0.29
CA ILE A 21 1.25 -3.70 1.20
C ILE A 21 0.01 -2.96 0.66
N LEU A 22 -0.91 -2.61 1.54
CA LEU A 22 -1.99 -1.70 1.19
C LEU A 22 -1.76 -0.36 1.91
N PHE A 23 -1.50 0.67 1.12
CA PHE A 23 -1.19 2.00 1.63
C PHE A 23 -2.42 2.62 2.30
N ASP A 24 -2.33 2.92 3.58
CA ASP A 24 -3.37 3.61 4.33
C ASP A 24 -3.24 5.13 4.12
N LEU A 25 -4.14 5.71 3.33
CA LEU A 25 -4.11 7.14 2.99
C LEU A 25 -4.44 8.07 4.17
N GLU A 26 -5.15 7.59 5.18
CA GLU A 26 -5.58 8.41 6.32
C GLU A 26 -4.54 8.39 7.44
N ARG A 27 -3.88 7.25 7.64
CA ARG A 27 -2.91 7.05 8.73
C ARG A 27 -1.46 7.25 8.33
N SER A 28 -1.13 7.30 7.03
CA SER A 28 0.24 7.61 6.59
C SER A 28 0.54 9.10 6.71
N HIS A 29 1.78 9.46 7.05
CA HIS A 29 2.17 10.83 7.37
C HIS A 29 3.66 11.06 7.15
N ASP A 30 4.06 12.30 6.86
CA ASP A 30 5.45 12.72 6.70
C ASP A 30 6.31 11.73 5.86
N THR A 31 7.30 11.10 6.48
CA THR A 31 8.19 10.11 5.86
C THR A 31 7.80 8.68 6.22
N TYR A 32 6.61 8.46 6.76
CA TYR A 32 6.11 7.16 7.17
C TYR A 32 4.86 6.76 6.39
N PHE A 33 4.76 5.48 6.05
CA PHE A 33 3.50 4.90 5.59
C PHE A 33 3.04 3.75 6.47
N VAL A 34 1.73 3.59 6.54
CA VAL A 34 1.06 2.53 7.30
C VAL A 34 0.54 1.48 6.33
N ASP A 35 0.91 0.21 6.56
CA ASP A 35 0.23 -0.92 5.93
C ASP A 35 -1.14 -1.11 6.58
N GLN A 36 -2.22 -0.90 5.83
CA GLN A 36 -3.59 -1.02 6.28
C GLN A 36 -3.97 -2.47 6.71
N ILE A 37 -3.24 -3.49 6.24
CA ILE A 37 -3.49 -4.89 6.60
C ILE A 37 -2.99 -5.18 8.03
N THR A 38 -1.73 -4.86 8.30
CA THR A 38 -1.06 -5.22 9.56
C THR A 38 -1.08 -4.10 10.59
N GLY A 39 -1.31 -2.86 10.16
CA GLY A 39 -1.18 -1.65 10.96
C GLY A 39 0.26 -1.21 11.23
N ARG A 40 1.26 -1.88 10.62
CA ARG A 40 2.68 -1.57 10.79
C ARG A 40 3.06 -0.28 10.06
N GLU A 41 3.84 0.56 10.74
CA GLU A 41 4.49 1.72 10.14
C GLU A 41 5.85 1.37 9.53
N TYR A 42 6.14 1.99 8.39
CA TYR A 42 7.39 1.88 7.65
C TYR A 42 7.95 3.27 7.38
N LEU A 43 9.24 3.46 7.63
CA LEU A 43 9.97 4.65 7.19
C LEU A 43 10.21 4.54 5.67
N ASP A 44 9.73 5.53 4.93
CA ASP A 44 9.70 5.57 3.47
C ASP A 44 10.99 6.18 2.89
N PHE A 45 11.82 5.31 2.31
CA PHE A 45 12.99 5.69 1.51
C PHE A 45 12.75 5.56 0.00
N PHE A 46 11.51 5.28 -0.41
CA PHE A 46 11.12 5.02 -1.78
C PHE A 46 10.37 6.19 -2.42
N THR A 47 9.58 6.93 -1.62
CA THR A 47 8.89 8.18 -1.97
C THR A 47 8.12 8.13 -3.29
N PHE A 48 7.59 6.94 -3.62
CA PHE A 48 6.77 6.67 -4.80
C PHE A 48 7.31 7.26 -6.11
N PHE A 49 8.62 7.17 -6.32
CA PHE A 49 9.32 7.64 -7.53
C PHE A 49 9.38 9.16 -7.75
N ALA A 50 9.21 10.00 -6.72
CA ALA A 50 9.54 11.42 -6.85
C ALA A 50 10.12 12.05 -5.57
N SER A 51 11.26 11.50 -5.15
CA SER A 51 12.24 12.09 -4.20
C SER A 51 12.46 13.58 -4.37
#